data_AF-D2W455-F1
#
_entry.id   AF-D2W455-F1
#
_cell.length_a   1.000
_cell.length_b   1.000
_cell.length_c   1.000
_cell.angle_alpha   90.00
_cell.angle_beta   90.00
_cell.angle_gamma   90.00
#
_symmetry.space_group_name_H-M   'P 1'
#
loop_
_entity.id
_entity.type
_entity.pdbx_description
1 polymer ?
#
loop_
_entity_poly.entity_id
_entity_poly.type
_entity_poly.pdbx_seq_one_letter_code
_entity_poly.pdbx_strand_id
1 'polypeptide(L)'
;MSLDKYGMVEVEHSVDGPFLRSTWMNKIQPAERRWVNEEFQYQSNSVNEIDGKLHFWQDNLRAWNESKRFRFRTTSRPNPFKQVYQTQVSNGAQINSFEYFDSLYIDETWHRVLKGNSSVYYNCTKLELIVPNKWNETTIEGTLRLGEFTDTPLNQLFVYVFDANGVVNSNGFNLAVSNQPTSSGLVVVGTLSNTKRVNSIVSHANQLVSSFAFLIIMFFLIGAILRM
;
A
#
# COMPACT_ATOMS: atom_id res chain seq x y z
N MET A 1 11.87 13.99 -20.83
CA MET A 1 11.05 15.15 -20.49
C MET A 1 9.99 15.28 -21.58
N SER A 2 8.70 15.20 -21.24
CA SER A 2 7.63 15.48 -22.21
C SER A 2 7.36 16.97 -22.12
N LEU A 3 7.58 17.69 -23.21
CA LEU A 3 7.27 19.10 -23.32
C LEU A 3 5.96 19.22 -24.09
N ASP A 4 5.10 20.16 -23.68
CA ASP A 4 3.91 20.47 -24.46
C ASP A 4 4.31 21.11 -25.80
N LYS A 5 3.32 21.38 -26.66
CA LYS A 5 3.54 22.05 -27.94
C LYS A 5 4.18 23.46 -27.84
N TYR A 6 4.37 23.99 -26.62
CA TYR A 6 4.98 25.28 -26.34
C TYR A 6 6.35 25.15 -25.64
N GLY A 7 6.88 23.94 -25.47
CA GLY A 7 8.16 23.74 -24.81
C GLY A 7 8.10 23.81 -23.28
N MET A 8 6.90 23.79 -22.69
CA MET A 8 6.70 23.79 -21.24
C MET A 8 6.64 22.37 -20.72
N VAL A 9 7.11 22.12 -19.49
CA VAL A 9 6.97 20.81 -18.84
C VAL A 9 5.49 20.45 -18.78
N GLU A 10 5.10 19.30 -19.33
CA GLU A 10 3.71 18.84 -19.30
C GLU A 10 3.28 18.45 -17.88
N VAL A 11 2.77 19.41 -17.12
CA VAL A 11 2.23 19.16 -15.80
C VAL A 11 0.87 18.48 -15.93
N GLU A 12 0.66 17.39 -15.19
CA GLU A 12 -0.68 16.82 -15.02
C GLU A 12 -1.33 17.53 -13.84
N HIS A 13 -2.46 18.19 -14.09
CA HIS A 13 -3.23 18.88 -13.06
C HIS A 13 -4.57 18.19 -12.92
N SER A 14 -5.03 17.97 -11.69
CA SER A 14 -6.42 17.60 -11.51
C SER A 14 -7.32 18.76 -11.96
N VAL A 15 -8.42 18.46 -12.65
CA VAL A 15 -9.46 19.48 -12.95
C VAL A 15 -10.14 20.00 -11.68
N ASP A 16 -9.96 19.30 -10.55
CA ASP A 16 -10.41 19.69 -9.22
C ASP A 16 -9.44 20.70 -8.56
N GLY A 17 -8.33 21.05 -9.21
CA GLY A 17 -7.31 22.01 -8.75
C GLY A 17 -6.02 21.35 -8.22
N PRO A 18 -5.02 22.16 -7.82
CA PRO A 18 -3.80 21.65 -7.20
C PRO A 18 -4.05 21.20 -5.75
N PHE A 19 -3.21 20.28 -5.27
CA PHE A 19 -3.27 19.73 -3.91
C PHE A 19 -3.27 20.81 -2.81
N LEU A 20 -2.57 21.92 -3.05
CA LEU A 20 -2.44 23.03 -2.09
C LEU A 20 -3.55 24.08 -2.18
N ARG A 21 -4.67 23.76 -2.83
CA ARG A 21 -5.88 24.59 -2.75
C ARG A 21 -6.56 24.33 -1.39
N SER A 22 -7.17 25.36 -0.79
CA SER A 22 -7.86 25.27 0.50
C SER A 22 -8.87 24.11 0.60
N THR A 23 -9.50 23.75 -0.50
CA THR A 23 -10.43 22.61 -0.63
C THR A 23 -9.80 21.24 -0.37
N TRP A 24 -8.48 21.11 -0.57
CA TRP A 24 -7.70 19.89 -0.38
C TRP A 24 -6.85 19.98 0.90
N MET A 25 -6.23 21.13 1.18
CA MET A 25 -5.45 21.36 2.41
C MET A 25 -6.26 21.19 3.70
N ASN A 26 -7.58 21.46 3.67
CA ASN A 26 -8.42 21.29 4.85
C ASN A 26 -8.82 19.83 5.11
N LYS A 27 -8.47 18.89 4.23
CA LYS A 27 -8.83 17.47 4.38
C LYS A 27 -8.00 16.77 5.45
N ILE A 28 -6.76 17.19 5.60
CA ILE A 28 -5.85 16.77 6.66
C ILE A 28 -5.10 18.02 7.10
N GLN A 29 -5.20 18.36 8.38
CA GLN A 29 -4.51 19.53 8.93
C GLN A 29 -2.99 19.37 8.78
N PRO A 30 -2.28 20.40 8.30
CA PRO A 30 -0.82 20.41 8.30
C PRO A 30 -0.27 20.08 9.69
N ALA A 31 0.71 19.19 9.74
CA ALA A 31 1.31 18.78 10.99
C ALA A 31 2.33 19.81 11.49
N GLU A 32 1.88 20.73 12.33
CA GLU A 32 2.78 21.71 12.93
C GLU A 32 3.62 21.06 14.04
N ARG A 33 4.95 21.23 13.95
CA ARG A 33 5.93 20.89 15.01
C ARG A 33 5.94 19.42 15.44
N ARG A 34 5.57 18.50 14.55
CA ARG A 34 5.67 17.06 14.77
C ARG A 34 5.95 16.34 13.47
N TRP A 35 6.56 15.17 13.55
CA TRP A 35 6.69 14.27 12.41
C TRP A 35 5.35 13.61 12.10
N VAL A 36 5.12 13.36 10.80
CA VAL A 36 3.99 12.62 10.29
C VAL A 36 4.45 11.63 9.24
N ASN A 37 3.70 10.54 9.09
CA ASN A 37 3.82 9.68 7.94
C ASN A 37 2.80 10.09 6.90
N GLU A 38 3.29 10.59 5.77
CA GLU A 38 2.47 10.90 4.61
C GLU A 38 2.58 9.80 3.55
N GLU A 39 1.44 9.43 2.98
CA GLU A 39 1.39 8.46 1.90
C GLU A 39 0.57 9.02 0.74
N PHE A 40 1.19 9.07 -0.44
CA PHE A 40 0.54 9.42 -1.69
C PHE A 40 0.49 8.19 -2.59
N GLN A 41 -0.70 7.82 -3.02
CA GLN A 41 -0.87 6.78 -4.03
C GLN A 41 -1.64 7.34 -5.21
N TYR A 42 -1.11 7.15 -6.41
CA TYR A 42 -1.57 7.83 -7.61
C TYR A 42 -1.81 6.84 -8.77
N GLN A 43 -2.94 7.00 -9.45
CA GLN A 43 -3.26 6.34 -10.70
C GLN A 43 -3.97 7.35 -11.61
N SER A 44 -3.37 7.63 -12.77
CA SER A 44 -4.00 8.50 -13.78
C SER A 44 -5.33 7.89 -14.28
N ASN A 45 -6.19 8.75 -14.79
CA ASN A 45 -7.51 8.40 -15.33
C ASN A 45 -7.43 7.93 -16.80
N SER A 46 -8.48 7.29 -17.30
CA SER A 46 -8.73 7.14 -18.74
C SER A 46 -8.89 8.53 -19.38
N VAL A 47 -8.50 8.69 -20.65
CA VAL A 47 -8.48 10.00 -21.32
C VAL A 47 -9.83 10.69 -21.20
N ASN A 48 -9.85 11.86 -20.55
CA ASN A 48 -11.03 12.70 -20.33
C ASN A 48 -12.12 12.12 -19.39
N GLU A 49 -11.86 11.00 -18.72
CA GLU A 49 -12.78 10.36 -17.77
C GLU A 49 -12.48 10.72 -16.30
N ILE A 50 -13.45 10.53 -15.40
CA ILE A 50 -13.32 10.73 -13.94
C ILE A 50 -13.19 9.37 -13.24
N ASP A 51 -12.13 8.63 -13.54
CA ASP A 51 -11.84 7.30 -12.99
C ASP A 51 -10.43 7.19 -12.36
N GLY A 52 -9.67 8.29 -12.35
CA GLY A 52 -8.36 8.37 -11.73
C GLY A 52 -8.44 8.27 -10.21
N LYS A 53 -7.38 7.72 -9.61
CA LYS A 53 -7.27 7.58 -8.16
C LYS A 53 -6.12 8.44 -7.67
N LEU A 54 -6.41 9.20 -6.64
CA LEU A 54 -5.40 9.66 -5.73
C LEU A 54 -5.87 9.21 -4.36
N HIS A 55 -4.95 8.76 -3.54
CA HIS A 55 -5.18 8.60 -2.13
C HIS A 55 -4.08 9.34 -1.39
N PHE A 56 -4.48 10.05 -0.34
CA PHE A 56 -3.59 10.77 0.54
C PHE A 56 -3.92 10.37 1.98
N TRP A 57 -2.89 9.94 2.70
CA TRP A 57 -2.97 9.68 4.13
C TRP A 57 -1.93 10.49 4.89
N GLN A 58 -2.29 10.88 6.11
CA GLN A 58 -1.37 11.37 7.13
C GLN A 58 -1.68 10.62 8.42
N ASP A 59 -0.72 9.91 8.99
CA ASP A 59 -0.88 9.11 10.21
C ASP A 59 -2.12 8.17 10.14
N ASN A 60 -2.29 7.49 9.01
CA ASN A 60 -3.44 6.61 8.68
C ASN A 60 -4.80 7.31 8.52
N LEU A 61 -4.90 8.62 8.70
CA LEU A 61 -6.11 9.38 8.38
C LEU A 61 -6.16 9.65 6.88
N ARG A 62 -7.23 9.21 6.22
CA ARG A 62 -7.42 9.38 4.77
C ARG A 62 -8.13 10.71 4.48
N ALA A 63 -7.60 11.46 3.52
CA ALA A 63 -8.13 12.77 3.14
C ALA A 63 -9.53 12.74 2.48
N TRP A 64 -9.91 11.62 1.87
CA TRP A 64 -11.23 11.43 1.25
C TRP A 64 -11.64 9.96 1.24
N ASN A 65 -12.94 9.72 1.04
CA ASN A 65 -13.49 8.38 0.90
C ASN A 65 -12.86 7.61 -0.26
N GLU A 66 -12.76 6.29 -0.12
CA GLU A 66 -12.16 5.40 -1.13
C GLU A 66 -12.79 5.50 -2.51
N SER A 67 -14.07 5.86 -2.58
CA SER A 67 -14.84 6.00 -3.81
C SER A 67 -14.58 7.31 -4.56
N LYS A 68 -13.88 8.29 -3.97
CA LYS A 68 -13.56 9.54 -4.66
C LYS A 68 -12.66 9.25 -5.86
N ARG A 69 -13.02 9.83 -7.00
CA ARG A 69 -12.26 9.77 -8.26
C ARG A 69 -11.95 11.17 -8.75
N PHE A 70 -10.95 11.23 -9.62
CA PHE A 70 -10.40 12.45 -10.18
C PHE A 70 -10.16 12.30 -11.67
N ARG A 71 -10.17 13.44 -12.38
CA ARG A 71 -9.70 13.54 -13.76
C ARG A 71 -8.41 14.36 -13.75
N PHE A 72 -7.30 13.70 -14.05
CA PHE A 72 -5.94 14.24 -14.10
C PHE A 72 -5.49 14.58 -15.53
N ARG A 73 -5.92 13.81 -16.53
CA ARG A 73 -5.62 14.05 -17.95
C ARG A 73 -6.84 14.08 -18.86
N THR A 74 -6.76 14.91 -19.89
CA THR A 74 -7.73 15.02 -20.99
C THR A 74 -7.17 14.52 -22.32
N THR A 75 -5.89 14.16 -22.36
CA THR A 75 -5.18 13.65 -23.54
C THR A 75 -4.39 12.38 -23.20
N SER A 76 -4.05 11.59 -24.22
CA SER A 76 -3.23 10.40 -24.03
C SER A 76 -1.80 10.78 -23.65
N ARG A 77 -1.25 10.08 -22.66
CA ARG A 77 0.15 10.18 -22.21
C ARG A 77 0.71 8.76 -22.09
N PRO A 78 1.41 8.25 -23.12
CA PRO A 78 1.83 6.85 -23.17
C PRO A 78 3.07 6.56 -22.31
N ASN A 79 3.82 7.60 -21.92
CA ASN A 79 5.02 7.44 -21.10
C ASN A 79 4.70 7.58 -19.61
N PRO A 80 5.34 6.79 -18.73
CA PRO A 80 5.23 6.97 -17.28
C PRO A 80 5.85 8.30 -16.84
N PHE A 81 5.39 8.80 -15.69
CA PHE A 81 6.02 9.93 -15.03
C PHE A 81 7.44 9.56 -14.60
N LYS A 82 8.40 10.43 -14.88
CA LYS A 82 9.82 10.22 -14.53
C LYS A 82 10.31 11.15 -13.43
N GLN A 83 9.44 12.03 -12.95
CA GLN A 83 9.77 13.09 -12.01
C GLN A 83 8.62 13.24 -11.03
N VAL A 84 8.97 13.32 -9.75
CA VAL A 84 8.06 13.67 -8.66
C VAL A 84 8.54 15.00 -8.10
N TYR A 85 7.63 15.97 -8.04
CA TYR A 85 7.87 17.23 -7.37
C TYR A 85 7.17 17.16 -6.01
N GLN A 86 7.96 17.29 -4.95
CA GLN A 86 7.48 17.29 -3.58
C GLN A 86 7.47 18.73 -3.07
N THR A 87 6.34 19.14 -2.47
CA THR A 87 6.05 20.48 -1.95
C THR A 87 6.20 21.62 -2.96
N GLN A 88 5.75 22.82 -2.59
CA GLN A 88 6.04 24.05 -3.32
C GLN A 88 6.32 25.16 -2.31
N VAL A 89 7.36 25.96 -2.53
CA VAL A 89 7.54 27.21 -1.80
C VAL A 89 6.82 28.29 -2.58
N SER A 90 5.70 28.78 -2.03
CA SER A 90 4.96 29.89 -2.63
C SER A 90 5.59 31.24 -2.30
N ASN A 91 5.32 32.26 -3.12
CA ASN A 91 5.73 33.64 -2.83
C ASN A 91 5.13 34.21 -1.52
N GLY A 92 4.18 33.52 -0.87
CA GLY A 92 3.61 33.88 0.43
C GLY A 92 4.17 33.08 1.62
N ALA A 93 5.20 32.25 1.41
CA ALA A 93 5.86 31.54 2.50
C ALA A 93 6.36 32.53 3.56
N GLN A 94 6.10 32.23 4.83
CA GLN A 94 6.53 33.10 5.93
C GLN A 94 8.04 33.08 6.06
N ILE A 95 8.63 34.24 6.38
CA ILE A 95 10.07 34.30 6.68
C ILE A 95 10.37 33.34 7.84
N ASN A 96 11.46 32.57 7.71
CA ASN A 96 11.88 31.56 8.68
C ASN A 96 10.90 30.38 8.86
N SER A 97 10.11 30.03 7.84
CA SER A 97 9.39 28.75 7.80
C SER A 97 10.27 27.63 7.26
N PHE A 98 10.24 26.47 7.91
CA PHE A 98 10.97 25.27 7.49
C PHE A 98 10.02 24.08 7.40
N GLU A 99 10.21 23.26 6.38
CA GLU A 99 9.57 21.95 6.22
C GLU A 99 10.67 20.89 6.23
N TYR A 100 10.51 19.85 7.05
CA TYR A 100 11.51 18.80 7.22
C TYR A 100 10.96 17.50 6.69
N PHE A 101 11.79 16.78 5.95
CA PHE A 101 11.48 15.47 5.40
C PHE A 101 12.52 14.46 5.87
N ASP A 102 12.08 13.26 6.20
CA ASP A 102 12.93 12.10 6.44
C ASP A 102 12.28 10.88 5.76
N SER A 103 13.12 10.00 5.22
CA SER A 103 12.75 8.70 4.69
C SER A 103 11.69 8.76 3.57
N LEU A 104 12.14 9.14 2.37
CA LEU A 104 11.33 9.10 1.15
C LEU A 104 11.42 7.73 0.46
N TYR A 105 10.25 7.15 0.14
CA TYR A 105 10.12 5.96 -0.69
C TYR A 105 9.16 6.25 -1.84
N ILE A 106 9.57 5.88 -3.04
CA ILE A 106 8.77 6.05 -4.27
C ILE A 106 8.84 4.73 -5.03
N ASP A 107 7.69 4.26 -5.47
CA ASP A 107 7.53 3.07 -6.31
C ASP A 107 6.58 3.39 -7.46
N GLU A 108 6.74 2.69 -8.59
CA GLU A 108 5.85 2.82 -9.76
C GLU A 108 4.62 1.90 -9.66
N THR A 109 4.54 1.10 -8.59
CA THR A 109 3.46 0.17 -8.29
C THR A 109 2.91 0.42 -6.88
N TRP A 110 1.94 -0.40 -6.47
CA TRP A 110 1.37 -0.32 -5.12
C TRP A 110 2.19 -1.09 -4.07
N HIS A 111 3.35 -1.65 -4.45
CA HIS A 111 4.22 -2.36 -3.52
C HIS A 111 4.70 -1.45 -2.40
N ARG A 112 4.64 -1.96 -1.18
CA ARG A 112 5.20 -1.32 0.02
C ARG A 112 5.20 -2.29 1.18
N VAL A 113 5.99 -1.98 2.19
CA VAL A 113 6.10 -2.76 3.42
C VAL A 113 5.76 -1.85 4.59
N LEU A 114 4.80 -2.25 5.41
CA LEU A 114 4.42 -1.54 6.62
C LEU A 114 4.74 -2.38 7.85
N LYS A 115 4.98 -1.72 8.97
CA LYS A 115 4.90 -2.32 10.30
C LYS A 115 3.70 -1.75 11.06
N GLY A 116 3.07 -2.57 11.90
CA GLY A 116 1.96 -2.12 12.74
C GLY A 116 1.89 -2.84 14.09
N ASN A 117 1.00 -2.36 14.95
CA ASN A 117 0.83 -2.81 16.35
C ASN A 117 -0.22 -3.91 16.57
N SER A 118 -0.68 -4.57 15.51
CA SER A 118 -1.66 -5.65 15.56
C SER A 118 -1.17 -6.79 14.69
N SER A 119 -1.61 -8.03 14.96
CA SER A 119 -1.36 -9.19 14.10
C SER A 119 -2.27 -9.24 12.88
N VAL A 120 -3.36 -8.48 12.88
CA VAL A 120 -4.30 -8.33 11.76
C VAL A 120 -4.23 -6.89 11.24
N TYR A 121 -3.97 -6.73 9.94
CA TYR A 121 -3.73 -5.43 9.31
C TYR A 121 -4.86 -4.42 9.57
N TYR A 122 -6.10 -4.86 9.38
CA TYR A 122 -7.29 -4.01 9.54
C TYR A 122 -7.58 -3.59 10.98
N ASN A 123 -6.87 -4.18 11.95
CA ASN A 123 -6.96 -3.81 13.36
C ASN A 123 -5.78 -2.92 13.80
N CYS A 124 -4.84 -2.61 12.91
CA CYS A 124 -3.73 -1.72 13.22
C CYS A 124 -4.26 -0.30 13.48
N THR A 125 -3.87 0.27 14.62
CA THR A 125 -4.14 1.68 14.94
C THR A 125 -2.92 2.56 14.68
N LYS A 126 -1.77 1.94 14.45
CA LYS A 126 -0.48 2.56 14.13
C LYS A 126 0.16 1.79 12.99
N LEU A 127 0.65 2.52 11.99
CA LEU A 127 1.34 1.95 10.83
C LEU A 127 2.47 2.88 10.44
N GLU A 128 3.64 2.31 10.19
CA GLU A 128 4.77 3.03 9.62
C GLU A 128 5.38 2.26 8.46
N LEU A 129 5.86 2.98 7.46
CA LEU A 129 6.59 2.40 6.33
C LEU A 129 7.92 1.80 6.79
N ILE A 130 8.25 0.61 6.27
CA ILE A 130 9.62 0.10 6.21
C ILE A 130 10.10 0.37 4.78
N VAL A 131 11.11 1.22 4.64
CA VAL A 131 11.72 1.49 3.34
C VAL A 131 12.50 0.25 2.91
N PRO A 132 12.12 -0.44 1.81
CA PRO A 132 12.86 -1.58 1.30
C PRO A 132 14.17 -1.11 0.65
N ASN A 133 15.26 -1.81 0.93
CA ASN A 133 16.59 -1.59 0.37
C ASN A 133 16.84 -2.57 -0.78
N LYS A 134 16.24 -3.77 -0.69
CA LYS A 134 16.20 -4.79 -1.74
C LYS A 134 14.86 -5.52 -1.69
N TRP A 135 14.32 -5.85 -2.85
CA TRP A 135 13.09 -6.62 -2.98
C TRP A 135 13.24 -7.57 -4.17
N ASN A 136 13.04 -8.86 -3.95
CA ASN A 136 12.89 -9.85 -5.01
C ASN A 136 11.70 -10.78 -4.73
N GLU A 137 11.54 -11.83 -5.52
CA GLU A 137 10.39 -12.74 -5.43
C GLU A 137 10.30 -13.49 -4.09
N THR A 138 11.39 -13.64 -3.35
CA THR A 138 11.45 -14.46 -2.12
C THR A 138 11.91 -13.69 -0.88
N THR A 139 12.65 -12.59 -1.05
CA THR A 139 13.20 -11.81 0.06
C THR A 139 12.94 -10.31 -0.10
N ILE A 140 12.70 -9.68 1.04
CA ILE A 140 12.61 -8.23 1.20
C ILE A 140 13.61 -7.86 2.29
N GLU A 141 14.57 -7.03 1.95
CA GLU A 141 15.52 -6.44 2.91
C GLU A 141 15.13 -4.99 3.12
N GLY A 142 15.05 -4.56 4.37
CA GLY A 142 14.65 -3.21 4.76
C GLY A 142 15.40 -2.75 6.00
N THR A 143 15.54 -1.43 6.17
CA THR A 143 16.02 -0.87 7.44
C THR A 143 14.86 -0.68 8.41
N LEU A 144 14.89 -1.42 9.52
CA LEU A 144 13.91 -1.24 10.59
C LEU A 144 14.23 0.02 11.40
N ARG A 145 13.50 1.10 11.13
CA ARG A 145 13.40 2.25 12.04
C ARG A 145 12.19 2.03 12.95
N LEU A 146 12.36 2.15 14.26
CA LEU A 146 11.25 1.94 15.20
C LEU A 146 10.28 3.12 15.23
N GLY A 147 10.74 4.35 15.01
CA GLY A 147 9.87 5.52 14.94
C GLY A 147 8.97 5.64 16.18
N GLU A 148 7.66 5.78 15.96
CA GLU A 148 6.64 5.84 17.01
C GLU A 148 6.54 4.56 17.86
N PHE A 149 7.15 3.47 17.42
CA PHE A 149 7.18 2.17 18.10
C PHE A 149 8.41 1.97 18.98
N THR A 150 9.16 3.03 19.31
CA THR A 150 10.35 2.94 20.18
C THR A 150 10.04 2.27 21.52
N ASP A 151 8.85 2.50 22.07
CA ASP A 151 8.40 1.91 23.33
C ASP A 151 7.58 0.61 23.14
N THR A 152 7.41 0.14 21.90
CA THR A 152 6.64 -1.08 21.60
C THR A 152 7.55 -2.29 21.49
N PRO A 153 7.35 -3.35 22.30
CA PRO A 153 8.12 -4.58 22.20
C PRO A 153 8.03 -5.21 20.80
N LEU A 154 9.14 -5.75 20.29
CA LEU A 154 9.20 -6.37 18.96
C LEU A 154 8.20 -7.53 18.76
N ASN A 155 7.83 -8.23 19.83
CA ASN A 155 6.82 -9.30 19.77
C ASN A 155 5.38 -8.79 19.65
N GLN A 156 5.18 -7.47 19.67
CA GLN A 156 3.90 -6.79 19.42
C GLN A 156 3.90 -6.03 18.08
N LEU A 157 4.98 -6.16 17.29
CA LEU A 157 5.11 -5.54 15.99
C LEU A 157 5.01 -6.58 14.89
N PHE A 158 4.27 -6.23 13.84
CA PHE A 158 3.99 -7.13 12.73
C PHE A 158 4.24 -6.43 11.40
N VAL A 159 4.79 -7.17 10.44
CA VAL A 159 5.10 -6.71 9.09
C VAL A 159 3.99 -7.10 8.12
N TYR A 160 3.65 -6.14 7.27
CA TYR A 160 2.67 -6.23 6.21
C TYR A 160 3.33 -5.89 4.89
N VAL A 161 3.09 -6.71 3.87
CA VAL A 161 3.63 -6.57 2.53
C VAL A 161 2.45 -6.41 1.58
N PHE A 162 2.46 -5.30 0.85
CA PHE A 162 1.54 -5.05 -0.26
C PHE A 162 2.20 -5.50 -1.56
N ASP A 163 1.45 -6.21 -2.39
CA ASP A 163 1.88 -6.58 -3.73
C ASP A 163 1.70 -5.42 -4.73
N ALA A 164 2.07 -5.69 -5.99
CA ALA A 164 1.97 -4.73 -7.10
C ALA A 164 0.56 -4.19 -7.32
N ASN A 165 -0.46 -4.92 -6.88
CA ASN A 165 -1.87 -4.61 -7.05
C ASN A 165 -2.47 -3.96 -5.79
N GLY A 166 -1.67 -3.78 -4.73
CA GLY A 166 -2.09 -3.21 -3.47
C GLY A 166 -2.80 -4.22 -2.55
N VAL A 167 -2.64 -5.52 -2.80
CA VAL A 167 -3.17 -6.57 -1.93
C VAL A 167 -2.19 -6.83 -0.79
N VAL A 168 -2.67 -6.77 0.44
CA VAL A 168 -1.89 -6.99 1.66
C VAL A 168 -2.10 -8.40 2.23
N ASN A 169 -1.09 -8.96 2.88
CA ASN A 169 -1.32 -10.06 3.80
C ASN A 169 -2.19 -9.60 4.98
N SER A 170 -3.38 -10.16 5.13
CA SER A 170 -4.30 -9.77 6.21
C SER A 170 -3.74 -10.06 7.61
N ASN A 171 -2.95 -11.13 7.74
CA ASN A 171 -2.23 -11.50 8.95
C ASN A 171 -0.74 -11.12 8.81
N GLY A 172 -0.22 -10.32 9.74
CA GLY A 172 1.14 -9.81 9.72
C GLY A 172 2.20 -10.81 10.22
N PHE A 173 3.43 -10.62 9.77
CA PHE A 173 4.60 -11.40 10.23
C PHE A 173 5.19 -10.78 11.50
N ASN A 174 5.26 -11.53 12.60
CA ASN A 174 5.76 -11.00 13.87
C ASN A 174 7.27 -10.72 13.83
N LEU A 175 7.68 -9.50 14.20
CA LEU A 175 9.08 -9.07 14.14
C LEU A 175 10.00 -9.82 15.12
N ALA A 176 9.50 -10.28 16.28
CA ALA A 176 10.32 -11.05 17.21
C ALA A 176 10.62 -12.47 16.71
N VAL A 177 9.70 -13.08 15.96
CA VAL A 177 9.90 -14.42 15.38
C VAL A 177 10.79 -14.35 14.14
N SER A 178 10.72 -13.28 13.35
CA SER A 178 11.58 -13.06 12.19
C SER A 178 13.03 -12.66 12.53
N ASN A 179 13.32 -12.34 13.79
CA ASN A 179 14.65 -11.92 14.29
C ASN A 179 15.49 -13.06 14.89
N GLN A 180 15.18 -14.33 14.62
CA GLN A 180 16.08 -15.42 15.04
C GLN A 180 17.41 -15.31 14.26
N PRO A 181 18.55 -15.11 14.95
CA PRO A 181 19.79 -14.72 14.31
C PRO A 181 20.40 -15.90 13.54
N THR A 182 20.49 -15.78 12.21
CA THR A 182 21.65 -16.32 11.49
C THR A 182 22.73 -15.24 11.50
N SER A 183 23.87 -15.54 12.09
CA SER A 183 25.00 -14.65 12.37
C SER A 183 25.40 -13.67 11.24
N SER A 184 24.80 -12.49 11.22
CA SER A 184 25.36 -11.16 10.88
C SER A 184 24.21 -10.16 10.79
N GLY A 185 24.46 -8.90 11.19
CA GLY A 185 23.45 -7.86 11.41
C GLY A 185 22.30 -7.76 10.39
N LEU A 186 21.08 -7.75 10.96
CA LEU A 186 19.77 -7.35 10.43
C LEU A 186 19.28 -8.02 9.13
N VAL A 187 18.43 -9.04 9.30
CA VAL A 187 17.66 -9.68 8.22
C VAL A 187 16.17 -9.58 8.56
N VAL A 188 15.35 -9.09 7.62
CA VAL A 188 13.91 -9.39 7.64
C VAL A 188 13.72 -10.66 6.81
N VAL A 189 13.80 -11.85 7.43
CA VAL A 189 13.37 -13.10 6.76
C VAL A 189 11.87 -13.20 6.89
N GLY A 190 11.15 -12.53 5.98
CA GLY A 190 9.84 -13.02 5.57
C GLY A 190 10.07 -13.89 4.34
N THR A 191 10.03 -15.21 4.46
CA THR A 191 9.92 -16.06 3.27
C THR A 191 8.53 -15.83 2.69
N LEU A 192 8.43 -15.01 1.64
CA LEU A 192 7.22 -14.97 0.83
C LEU A 192 7.19 -16.29 0.06
N SER A 193 6.35 -17.23 0.48
CA SER A 193 5.88 -18.24 -0.48
C SER A 193 4.96 -17.50 -1.46
N ASN A 194 5.56 -17.00 -2.54
CA ASN A 194 4.87 -16.32 -3.62
C ASN A 194 4.03 -17.31 -4.47
N THR A 195 3.33 -18.25 -3.84
CA THR A 195 2.40 -19.18 -4.50
C THR A 195 1.00 -18.57 -4.62
N LYS A 196 0.90 -17.25 -4.87
CA LYS A 196 -0.33 -16.58 -5.27
C LYS A 196 -0.24 -15.80 -6.58
N ARG A 197 0.71 -16.16 -7.46
CA ARG A 197 0.39 -16.27 -8.88
C ARG A 197 -0.35 -17.59 -9.13
N VAL A 198 -1.53 -17.76 -8.53
CA VAL A 198 -2.51 -18.71 -9.05
C VAL A 198 -3.44 -17.89 -9.92
N ASN A 199 -3.29 -18.09 -11.23
CA ASN A 199 -4.20 -17.73 -12.30
C ASN A 199 -5.58 -17.30 -11.78
N SER A 200 -5.97 -16.06 -12.07
CA SER A 200 -7.32 -15.52 -11.87
C SER A 200 -8.42 -16.25 -12.68
N ILE A 201 -8.18 -17.48 -13.15
CA ILE A 201 -9.13 -18.29 -13.90
C ILE A 201 -8.94 -19.79 -13.58
N VAL A 202 -8.96 -20.21 -12.31
CA VAL A 202 -9.38 -21.60 -11.93
C VAL A 202 -9.92 -21.62 -10.49
N SER A 203 -10.98 -20.87 -10.17
CA SER A 203 -11.64 -20.94 -8.84
C SER A 203 -13.12 -21.29 -8.86
N HIS A 204 -13.68 -21.73 -10.00
CA HIS A 204 -15.07 -22.20 -10.08
C HIS A 204 -15.24 -23.66 -10.52
N ALA A 205 -14.16 -24.44 -10.71
CA ALA A 205 -14.28 -25.85 -11.15
C ALA A 205 -14.13 -26.90 -10.04
N ASN A 206 -13.53 -26.57 -8.88
CA ASN A 206 -13.22 -27.58 -7.85
C ASN A 206 -14.07 -27.49 -6.56
N GLN A 207 -15.02 -26.57 -6.47
CA GLN A 207 -16.02 -26.58 -5.38
C GLN A 207 -17.27 -27.42 -5.69
N LEU A 208 -17.40 -27.97 -6.91
CA LEU A 208 -18.51 -28.87 -7.26
C LEU A 208 -18.17 -30.37 -7.12
N VAL A 209 -16.90 -30.73 -6.90
CA VAL A 209 -16.50 -32.15 -6.87
C VAL A 209 -16.39 -32.73 -5.45
N SER A 210 -16.23 -31.89 -4.41
CA SER A 210 -16.20 -32.38 -3.02
C SER A 210 -17.58 -32.47 -2.35
N SER A 211 -18.57 -31.70 -2.82
CA SER A 211 -19.95 -31.75 -2.30
C SER A 211 -20.75 -32.95 -2.81
N PHE A 212 -20.39 -33.53 -3.96
CA PHE A 212 -21.02 -34.76 -4.49
C PHE A 212 -20.43 -36.04 -3.88
N ALA A 213 -19.16 -36.04 -3.46
CA ALA A 213 -18.52 -37.20 -2.85
C ALA A 213 -19.02 -37.45 -1.41
N PHE A 214 -19.41 -36.40 -0.68
CA PHE A 214 -19.93 -36.54 0.69
C PHE A 214 -21.38 -37.02 0.74
N LEU A 215 -22.17 -36.78 -0.33
CA LEU A 215 -23.56 -37.24 -0.39
C LEU A 215 -23.65 -38.74 -0.74
N ILE A 216 -22.75 -39.28 -1.56
CA ILE A 216 -22.78 -40.69 -1.96
C ILE A 216 -22.36 -41.62 -0.81
N ILE A 217 -21.41 -41.21 0.04
CA ILE A 217 -20.96 -42.05 1.17
C ILE A 217 -22.02 -42.16 2.27
N MET A 218 -22.87 -41.14 2.47
CA MET A 218 -23.98 -41.23 3.42
C MET A 218 -25.10 -42.18 2.98
N PHE A 219 -25.36 -42.34 1.68
CA PHE A 219 -26.37 -43.29 1.19
C PHE A 219 -25.91 -44.76 1.28
N PHE A 220 -24.61 -45.03 1.15
CA PHE A 220 -24.08 -46.40 1.29
C PHE A 220 -23.96 -46.86 2.75
N LEU A 221 -23.69 -45.96 3.71
CA LEU A 221 -23.67 -46.34 5.14
C LEU A 221 -25.08 -46.57 5.71
N ILE A 222 -26.10 -45.84 5.24
CA ILE A 222 -27.49 -46.03 5.70
C ILE A 222 -28.09 -47.32 5.08
N GLY A 223 -27.69 -47.71 3.87
CA GLY A 223 -28.14 -48.97 3.24
C GLY A 223 -27.57 -50.25 3.86
N ALA A 224 -26.39 -50.19 4.49
CA ALA A 224 -25.75 -51.35 5.12
C ALA A 224 -26.24 -51.63 6.56
N ILE A 225 -26.79 -50.61 7.25
CA ILE A 225 -27.31 -50.75 8.62
C ILE A 225 -28.78 -51.27 8.63
N LEU A 226 -29.48 -51.21 7.49
CA LEU A 226 -30.86 -51.70 7.33
C LEU A 226 -30.96 -53.15 6.78
N ARG A 227 -29.85 -53.90 6.73
CA ARG A 227 -29.81 -55.32 6.33
C ARG A 227 -29.02 -56.22 7.30
N MET A 228 -29.21 -56.01 8.60
CA MET A 228 -28.94 -57.02 9.65
C MET A 228 -30.20 -57.26 10.47
#